data_AF-A0A7Z9N573-F1
#
_entry.id   AF-A0A7Z9N573-F1
#
_cell.length_a   1.000
_cell.length_b   1.000
_cell.length_c   1.000
_cell.angle_alpha   90.00
_cell.angle_beta   90.00
_cell.angle_gamma   90.00
#
_symmetry.space_group_name_H-M   'P 1'
#
loop_
_entity.id
_entity.type
_entity.pdbx_description
1 polymer ?
#
loop_
_entity_poly.entity_id
_entity_poly.type
_entity_poly.pdbx_seq_one_letter_code
_entity_poly.pdbx_strand_id
1 'polypeptide(L)'
;MTRNRLWFLAPWLLYTVASGRELSIQESCLQLLATSETPSHATPHINNLIRNGTASVPPEIILKLPELGLQRIGDKILGFRNTDLDATFETEHFLLHYTSDQSDNDAVSPDDYDGNTIPDYVDQMASVFEIVWDFYMDSLGFDHPPEDGSLGGNGKYDIYLENLPVQYFAITYTSNAETSSNTSCASYIKMRNNY
;
A
#
# COMPACT_ATOMS: atom_id res chain seq x y z
N MET A 1 -27.22 -57.23 35.15
CA MET A 1 -27.61 -55.87 34.72
C MET A 1 -26.35 -55.02 34.65
N THR A 2 -25.67 -55.02 33.50
CA THR A 2 -24.41 -54.32 33.26
C THR A 2 -24.70 -52.92 32.73
N ARG A 3 -24.27 -51.89 33.47
CA ARG A 3 -24.54 -50.48 33.17
C ARG A 3 -23.38 -49.91 32.34
N ASN A 4 -23.57 -49.82 31.02
CA ASN A 4 -22.65 -49.12 30.12
C ASN A 4 -22.59 -47.63 30.49
N ARG A 5 -21.39 -47.11 30.73
CA ARG A 5 -21.12 -45.67 30.84
C ARG A 5 -20.64 -45.17 29.47
N LEU A 6 -21.50 -44.44 28.75
CA LEU A 6 -21.06 -43.60 27.62
C LEU A 6 -20.26 -42.42 28.19
N TRP A 7 -19.01 -42.28 27.75
CA TRP A 7 -18.22 -41.08 27.95
C TRP A 7 -18.54 -40.09 26.82
N PHE A 8 -19.16 -38.96 27.14
CA PHE A 8 -19.26 -37.83 26.23
C PHE A 8 -17.95 -37.03 26.30
N LEU A 9 -17.15 -37.09 25.24
CA LEU A 9 -16.07 -36.14 24.99
C LEU A 9 -16.69 -34.83 24.49
N ALA A 10 -16.67 -33.79 25.32
CA ALA A 10 -17.04 -32.44 24.92
C ALA A 10 -15.84 -31.79 24.19
N PRO A 11 -16.00 -31.31 22.93
CA PRO A 11 -14.94 -30.58 22.24
C PRO A 11 -14.89 -29.15 22.81
N TRP A 12 -13.73 -28.76 23.32
CA TRP A 12 -13.47 -27.39 23.77
C TRP A 12 -13.18 -26.53 22.53
N LEU A 13 -14.16 -25.74 22.11
CA LEU A 13 -13.95 -24.65 21.14
C LEU A 13 -13.24 -23.50 21.87
N LEU A 14 -11.98 -23.27 21.55
CA LEU A 14 -11.24 -22.08 21.95
C LEU A 14 -11.67 -20.92 21.05
N TYR A 15 -12.44 -19.98 21.60
CA TYR A 15 -12.67 -18.67 20.98
C TYR A 15 -11.58 -17.70 21.45
N THR A 16 -10.70 -17.28 20.55
CA THR A 16 -9.81 -16.14 20.81
C THR A 16 -10.55 -14.85 20.47
N VAL A 17 -10.77 -14.00 21.47
CA VAL A 17 -11.27 -12.64 21.26
C VAL A 17 -10.06 -11.73 21.02
N ALA A 18 -9.92 -11.24 19.80
CA ALA A 18 -8.97 -10.17 19.49
C ALA A 18 -9.68 -8.82 19.66
N SER A 19 -9.13 -7.93 20.49
CA SER A 19 -9.60 -6.54 20.60
C SER A 19 -8.53 -5.60 20.05
N GLY A 20 -8.91 -4.71 19.14
CA GLY A 20 -8.08 -3.59 18.69
C GLY A 20 -8.39 -2.33 19.47
N ARG A 21 -7.38 -1.50 19.74
CA ARG A 21 -7.57 -0.12 20.25
C ARG A 21 -7.43 0.86 19.09
N GLU A 22 -8.29 1.86 19.02
CA GLU A 22 -8.07 2.98 18.11
C GLU A 22 -6.85 3.79 18.56
N LEU A 23 -5.99 4.12 17.59
CA LEU A 23 -4.83 4.98 17.81
C LEU A 23 -5.25 6.43 17.61
N SER A 24 -5.02 7.28 18.62
CA SER A 24 -5.26 8.71 18.41
C SER A 24 -4.19 9.31 17.48
N ILE A 25 -4.52 10.41 16.84
CA ILE A 25 -3.59 11.13 15.96
C ILE A 25 -2.41 11.66 16.78
N GLN A 26 -2.67 12.14 18.00
CA GLN A 26 -1.63 12.60 18.92
C GLN A 26 -0.67 11.47 19.31
N GLU A 27 -1.19 10.27 19.60
CA GLU A 27 -0.36 9.08 19.86
C GLU A 27 0.48 8.70 18.65
N SER A 28 -0.10 8.80 17.45
CA SER A 28 0.62 8.51 16.20
C SER A 28 1.73 9.52 15.93
N CYS A 29 1.48 10.80 16.18
CA CYS A 29 2.48 11.86 16.09
C CYS A 29 3.62 11.64 17.10
N LEU A 30 3.30 11.31 18.35
CA LEU A 30 4.30 11.00 19.38
C LEU A 30 5.16 9.80 18.97
N GLN A 31 4.56 8.73 18.44
CA GLN A 31 5.31 7.53 18.07
C GLN A 31 6.21 7.73 16.84
N LEU A 32 5.83 8.64 15.93
CA LEU A 32 6.65 9.00 14.77
C LEU A 32 7.78 9.98 15.12
N LEU A 33 7.61 10.82 16.14
CA LEU A 33 8.59 11.83 16.54
C LEU A 33 9.48 11.44 17.70
N ALA A 34 9.03 10.53 18.56
CA ALA A 34 9.78 10.14 19.73
C ALA A 34 11.02 9.36 19.30
N THR A 35 12.18 9.75 19.83
CA THR A 35 13.37 8.91 19.81
C THR A 35 13.13 7.75 20.77
N SER A 36 12.52 6.67 20.30
CA SER A 36 12.35 5.46 21.09
C SER A 36 13.56 4.54 20.93
N GLU A 37 13.96 3.87 22.01
CA GLU A 37 15.02 2.85 21.98
C GLU A 37 14.57 1.59 21.20
N THR A 38 13.27 1.40 21.04
CA THR A 38 12.67 0.29 20.28
C THR A 38 12.11 0.77 18.95
N PRO A 39 12.37 0.08 17.83
CA PRO A 39 11.74 0.38 16.55
C PRO A 39 10.21 0.32 16.65
N SER A 40 9.52 1.29 16.05
CA SER A 40 8.07 1.30 15.93
C SER A 40 7.65 1.01 14.49
N HIS A 41 6.56 0.28 14.31
CA HIS A 41 5.99 0.12 12.97
C HIS A 41 5.31 1.42 12.55
N ALA A 42 5.86 2.09 11.53
CA ALA A 42 5.37 3.40 11.09
C ALA A 42 4.01 3.32 10.37
N THR A 43 3.70 2.20 9.72
CA THR A 43 2.49 2.00 8.90
C THR A 43 1.17 2.40 9.58
N PRO A 44 0.81 1.90 10.79
CA PRO A 44 -0.42 2.31 11.45
C PRO A 44 -0.49 3.82 11.73
N HIS A 45 0.65 4.45 12.03
CA HIS A 45 0.71 5.88 12.34
C HIS A 45 0.63 6.75 11.08
N ILE A 46 1.32 6.36 10.00
CA ILE A 46 1.24 7.02 8.70
C ILE A 46 -0.18 6.93 8.14
N ASN A 47 -0.82 5.75 8.20
CA ASN A 47 -2.19 5.58 7.75
C ASN A 47 -3.17 6.44 8.57
N ASN A 48 -2.94 6.57 9.87
CA ASN A 48 -3.76 7.43 10.72
C ASN A 48 -3.64 8.91 10.35
N LEU A 49 -2.44 9.38 9.98
CA LEU A 49 -2.22 10.74 9.47
C LEU A 49 -2.95 10.98 8.14
N ILE A 50 -2.79 10.06 7.17
CA ILE A 50 -3.41 10.19 5.84
C ILE A 50 -4.93 10.24 5.94
N ARG A 51 -5.53 9.39 6.79
CA ARG A 51 -6.99 9.30 6.95
C ARG A 51 -7.62 10.53 7.59
N ASN A 52 -6.91 11.22 8.47
CA ASN A 52 -7.46 12.35 9.24
C ASN A 52 -7.07 13.73 8.71
N GLY A 53 -6.14 13.79 7.74
CA GLY A 53 -5.67 15.05 7.17
C GLY A 53 -4.98 15.94 8.21
N THR A 54 -4.85 17.23 7.90
CA THR A 54 -4.04 18.16 8.71
C THR A 54 -4.76 18.75 9.91
N ALA A 55 -6.09 18.73 9.95
CA ALA A 55 -6.88 19.46 10.95
C ALA A 55 -6.57 19.04 12.40
N SER A 56 -6.18 17.78 12.59
CA SER A 56 -5.88 17.20 13.90
C SER A 56 -4.40 16.89 14.10
N VAL A 57 -3.54 17.35 13.18
CA VAL A 57 -2.10 17.09 13.19
C VAL A 57 -1.37 18.35 13.68
N PRO A 58 -0.48 18.23 14.68
CA PRO A 58 0.30 19.37 15.18
C PRO A 58 1.14 20.04 14.06
N PRO A 59 1.27 21.38 14.03
CA PRO A 59 2.02 22.09 12.99
C PRO A 59 3.46 21.61 12.80
N GLU A 60 4.13 21.20 13.87
CA GLU A 60 5.50 20.68 13.84
C GLU A 60 5.63 19.35 13.08
N ILE A 61 4.58 18.51 13.07
CA ILE A 61 4.53 17.28 12.26
C ILE A 61 4.32 17.63 10.80
N ILE A 62 3.47 18.62 10.51
CA ILE A 62 3.18 19.06 9.14
C ILE A 62 4.48 19.43 8.40
N LEU A 63 5.41 20.08 9.11
CA LEU A 63 6.72 20.45 8.55
C LEU A 63 7.63 19.24 8.27
N LYS A 64 7.38 18.10 8.94
CA LYS A 64 8.15 16.86 8.80
C LYS A 64 7.51 15.82 7.89
N LEU A 65 6.31 16.08 7.36
CA LEU A 65 5.64 15.16 6.44
C LEU A 65 6.56 14.71 5.27
N PRO A 66 7.35 15.59 4.63
CA PRO A 66 8.24 15.17 3.55
C PRO A 66 9.29 14.14 4.00
N GLU A 67 9.80 14.24 5.23
CA GLU A 67 10.75 13.27 5.81
C GLU A 67 10.12 11.88 6.01
N LEU A 68 8.79 11.84 6.13
CA LEU A 68 7.99 10.60 6.26
C LEU A 68 7.49 10.08 4.91
N GLY A 69 7.91 10.68 3.79
CA GLY A 69 7.39 10.37 2.45
C GLY A 69 5.93 10.78 2.29
N LEU A 70 5.48 11.81 3.01
CA LEU A 70 4.12 12.35 2.97
C LEU A 70 4.14 13.80 2.48
N GLN A 71 3.03 14.23 1.90
CA GLN A 71 2.82 15.60 1.46
C GLN A 71 1.47 16.14 1.88
N ARG A 72 1.40 17.46 2.05
CA ARG A 72 0.17 18.18 2.35
C ARG A 72 -0.38 18.82 1.08
N ILE A 73 -1.65 18.55 0.78
CA ILE A 73 -2.41 19.26 -0.26
C ILE A 73 -3.68 19.82 0.37
N GLY A 74 -3.73 21.14 0.59
CA GLY A 74 -4.85 21.77 1.30
C GLY A 74 -4.97 21.30 2.75
N ASP A 75 -6.08 20.68 3.10
CA ASP A 75 -6.37 20.05 4.40
C ASP A 75 -6.05 18.54 4.43
N LYS A 76 -5.66 17.98 3.28
CA LYS A 76 -5.37 16.56 3.09
C LYS A 76 -3.88 16.25 3.29
N ILE A 77 -3.62 15.05 3.80
CA ILE A 77 -2.30 14.43 3.81
C ILE A 77 -2.34 13.26 2.82
N LEU A 78 -1.32 13.14 2.00
CA LEU A 78 -1.15 12.09 1.00
C LEU A 78 0.24 11.47 1.13
N GLY A 79 0.36 10.20 0.76
CA GLY A 79 1.67 9.65 0.45
C GLY A 79 2.28 10.37 -0.76
N PHE A 80 3.60 10.56 -0.75
CA PHE A 80 4.31 11.07 -1.90
C PHE A 80 4.19 10.05 -3.04
N ARG A 81 3.68 10.50 -4.19
CA ARG A 81 3.64 9.75 -5.44
C ARG A 81 4.69 10.37 -6.35
N ASN A 82 5.55 9.54 -6.92
CA ASN A 82 6.61 10.04 -7.79
C ASN A 82 5.97 10.55 -9.10
N THR A 83 6.11 11.84 -9.36
CA THR A 83 5.57 12.49 -10.56
C THR A 83 6.60 12.61 -11.68
N ASP A 84 7.85 12.23 -11.42
CA ASP A 84 8.96 12.35 -12.37
C ASP A 84 9.10 11.10 -13.25
N LEU A 85 8.31 10.05 -12.97
CA LEU A 85 8.17 8.86 -13.82
C LEU A 85 7.42 9.24 -15.11
N ASP A 86 8.13 9.23 -16.24
CA ASP A 86 7.69 9.82 -17.51
C ASP A 86 6.95 8.86 -18.45
N ALA A 87 6.86 7.58 -18.09
CA ALA A 87 6.19 6.55 -18.86
C ALA A 87 5.12 5.80 -18.02
N THR A 88 4.11 5.30 -18.73
CA THR A 88 3.06 4.47 -18.13
C THR A 88 2.77 3.24 -18.98
N PHE A 89 2.42 2.13 -18.33
CA PHE A 89 1.97 0.89 -18.97
C PHE A 89 0.67 0.44 -18.32
N GLU A 90 -0.38 0.29 -19.13
CA GLU A 90 -1.73 -0.03 -18.66
C GLU A 90 -2.04 -1.51 -18.93
N THR A 91 -2.53 -2.21 -17.91
CA THR A 91 -3.06 -3.58 -18.01
C THR A 91 -4.58 -3.56 -17.83
N GLU A 92 -5.25 -4.70 -17.61
CA GLU A 92 -6.70 -4.70 -17.36
C GLU A 92 -7.01 -3.98 -16.05
N HIS A 93 -6.29 -4.29 -14.97
CA HIS A 93 -6.58 -3.84 -13.61
C HIS A 93 -5.61 -2.79 -13.05
N PHE A 94 -4.45 -2.59 -13.68
CA PHE A 94 -3.36 -1.78 -13.14
C PHE A 94 -2.88 -0.68 -14.09
N LEU A 95 -2.33 0.38 -13.50
CA LEU A 95 -1.55 1.41 -14.19
C LEU A 95 -0.15 1.45 -13.58
N LEU A 96 0.84 1.01 -14.36
CA LEU A 96 2.24 1.04 -13.95
C LEU A 96 2.84 2.38 -14.36
N HIS A 97 3.55 3.02 -13.43
CA HIS A 97 4.33 4.25 -13.62
C HIS A 97 5.81 3.88 -13.53
N TYR A 98 6.61 4.30 -14.50
CA TYR A 98 8.04 4.01 -14.55
C TYR A 98 8.78 5.09 -15.36
N THR A 99 10.10 5.06 -15.30
CA THR A 99 10.95 5.77 -16.25
C THR A 99 12.01 4.83 -16.80
N SER A 100 12.39 5.01 -18.05
CA SER A 100 13.54 4.34 -18.67
C SER A 100 14.72 5.31 -18.88
N ASP A 101 14.60 6.56 -18.44
CA ASP A 101 15.70 7.53 -18.49
C ASP A 101 16.80 7.11 -17.51
N GLN A 102 17.86 6.48 -18.02
CA GLN A 102 18.97 5.97 -17.21
C GLN A 102 19.79 7.06 -16.49
N SER A 103 19.45 8.34 -16.65
CA SER A 103 19.99 9.42 -15.81
C SER A 103 19.24 9.60 -14.49
N ASP A 104 18.02 9.05 -14.39
CA ASP A 104 17.23 8.99 -13.17
C ASP A 104 17.58 7.73 -12.35
N ASN A 105 17.63 7.87 -11.02
CA ASN A 105 17.85 6.72 -10.13
C ASN A 105 16.63 5.78 -10.11
N ASP A 106 15.44 6.30 -10.40
CA ASP A 106 14.19 5.54 -10.43
C ASP A 106 14.03 4.71 -11.72
N ALA A 107 14.96 4.82 -12.67
CA ALA A 107 14.89 4.14 -13.94
C ALA A 107 14.90 2.61 -13.80
N VAL A 108 13.99 1.95 -14.51
CA VAL A 108 14.06 0.50 -14.75
C VAL A 108 15.15 0.18 -15.77
N SER A 109 15.60 -1.07 -15.84
CA SER A 109 16.47 -1.53 -16.93
C SER A 109 15.79 -1.24 -18.28
N PRO A 110 16.50 -0.71 -19.30
CA PRO A 110 15.92 -0.42 -20.61
C PRO A 110 15.89 -1.66 -21.54
N ASP A 111 16.23 -2.84 -21.02
CA ASP A 111 16.18 -4.09 -21.77
C ASP A 111 14.76 -4.37 -22.27
N ASP A 112 14.66 -4.67 -23.57
CA ASP A 112 13.43 -5.06 -24.28
C ASP A 112 13.83 -6.17 -25.28
N TYR A 113 13.88 -7.41 -24.78
CA TYR A 113 14.36 -8.55 -25.55
C TYR A 113 13.31 -9.06 -26.55
N ASP A 114 12.02 -8.79 -26.34
CA ASP A 114 10.94 -9.21 -27.24
C ASP A 114 10.57 -8.15 -28.30
N GLY A 115 11.07 -6.92 -28.15
CA GLY A 115 10.94 -5.82 -29.10
C GLY A 115 9.57 -5.16 -29.07
N ASN A 116 8.84 -5.25 -27.96
CA ASN A 116 7.49 -4.73 -27.83
C ASN A 116 7.43 -3.24 -27.42
N THR A 117 8.60 -2.60 -27.23
CA THR A 117 8.81 -1.20 -26.81
C THR A 117 8.52 -0.89 -25.35
N ILE A 118 8.27 -1.91 -24.53
CA ILE A 118 8.11 -1.87 -23.09
C ILE A 118 9.32 -2.58 -22.47
N PRO A 119 9.95 -2.02 -21.42
CA PRO A 119 11.03 -2.73 -20.77
C PRO A 119 10.58 -4.07 -20.16
N ASP A 120 11.37 -5.13 -20.30
CA ASP A 120 11.02 -6.49 -19.86
C ASP A 120 10.65 -6.55 -18.36
N TYR A 121 11.27 -5.69 -17.55
CA TYR A 121 10.97 -5.58 -16.12
C TYR A 121 9.53 -5.09 -15.85
N VAL A 122 9.07 -4.12 -16.66
CA VAL A 122 7.71 -3.58 -16.58
C VAL A 122 6.70 -4.65 -16.99
N ASP A 123 6.96 -5.36 -18.10
CA ASP A 123 6.11 -6.45 -18.57
C ASP A 123 6.00 -7.59 -17.56
N GLN A 124 7.13 -8.01 -16.99
CA GLN A 124 7.14 -9.05 -15.98
C GLN A 124 6.34 -8.65 -14.74
N MET A 125 6.52 -7.41 -14.27
CA MET A 125 5.79 -6.90 -13.12
C MET A 125 4.28 -6.85 -13.39
N ALA A 126 3.89 -6.26 -14.53
CA ALA A 126 2.51 -6.21 -14.98
C ALA A 126 1.86 -7.60 -15.05
N SER A 127 2.56 -8.56 -15.67
CA SER A 127 2.08 -9.94 -15.80
C SER A 127 1.88 -10.62 -14.43
N VAL A 128 2.82 -10.44 -13.50
CA VAL A 128 2.70 -11.02 -12.15
C VAL A 128 1.53 -10.43 -11.39
N PHE A 129 1.30 -9.11 -11.47
CA PHE A 129 0.16 -8.48 -10.81
C PHE A 129 -1.18 -8.98 -11.35
N GLU A 130 -1.31 -9.15 -12.66
CA GLU A 130 -2.52 -9.73 -13.25
C GLU A 130 -2.73 -11.20 -12.82
N ILE A 131 -1.67 -12.01 -12.78
CA ILE A 131 -1.76 -13.40 -12.26
C ILE A 131 -2.26 -13.42 -10.80
N VAL A 132 -1.79 -12.49 -9.97
CA VAL A 132 -2.23 -12.36 -8.58
C VAL A 132 -3.69 -11.91 -8.50
N TRP A 133 -4.10 -10.98 -9.36
CA TRP A 133 -5.48 -10.53 -9.46
C TRP A 133 -6.42 -11.69 -9.84
N ASP A 134 -6.14 -12.38 -10.94
CA ASP A 134 -6.91 -13.54 -11.42
C ASP A 134 -7.09 -14.60 -10.33
N PHE A 135 -6.06 -14.81 -9.52
CA PHE A 135 -6.12 -15.78 -8.44
C PHE A 135 -7.00 -15.31 -7.28
N TYR A 136 -6.77 -14.12 -6.72
CA TYR A 136 -7.47 -13.67 -5.52
C TYR A 136 -8.88 -13.14 -5.80
N MET A 137 -9.05 -12.38 -6.88
CA MET A 137 -10.30 -11.71 -7.20
C MET A 137 -11.21 -12.66 -7.97
N ASP A 138 -10.75 -13.16 -9.12
CA ASP A 138 -11.63 -13.93 -10.00
C ASP A 138 -11.82 -15.38 -9.53
N SER A 139 -10.75 -16.03 -9.07
CA SER A 139 -10.82 -17.44 -8.67
C SER A 139 -11.33 -17.65 -7.25
N LEU A 140 -10.95 -16.78 -6.30
CA LEU A 140 -11.38 -16.87 -4.90
C LEU A 140 -12.57 -15.96 -4.54
N GLY A 141 -12.92 -14.99 -5.39
CA GLY A 141 -14.06 -14.11 -5.20
C GLY A 141 -13.84 -13.04 -4.11
N PHE A 142 -12.60 -12.59 -3.90
CA PHE A 142 -12.35 -11.47 -2.98
C PHE A 142 -12.79 -10.15 -3.59
N ASP A 143 -13.14 -9.20 -2.72
CA ASP A 143 -13.52 -7.85 -3.16
C ASP A 143 -12.31 -7.14 -3.76
N HIS A 144 -12.53 -6.49 -4.90
CA HIS A 144 -11.51 -5.70 -5.57
C HIS A 144 -11.06 -4.52 -4.69
N PRO A 145 -9.78 -4.10 -4.77
CA PRO A 145 -9.33 -2.88 -4.13
C PRO A 145 -10.20 -1.68 -4.55
N PRO A 146 -10.59 -0.80 -3.61
CA PRO A 146 -11.32 0.41 -3.98
C PRO A 146 -10.50 1.30 -4.92
N GLU A 147 -11.14 1.84 -5.94
CA GLU A 147 -10.55 2.83 -6.84
C GLU A 147 -10.26 4.15 -6.09
N ASP A 148 -9.21 4.86 -6.48
CA ASP A 148 -8.87 6.18 -5.95
C ASP A 148 -9.24 7.35 -6.90
N GLY A 149 -10.08 7.08 -7.90
CA GLY A 149 -10.61 8.07 -8.83
C GLY A 149 -9.58 8.46 -9.89
N SER A 150 -9.22 9.74 -9.98
CA SER A 150 -8.20 10.22 -10.93
C SER A 150 -6.84 10.46 -10.27
N LEU A 151 -6.66 10.01 -9.03
CA LEU A 151 -5.34 10.07 -8.38
C LEU A 151 -4.44 9.05 -9.07
N GLY A 152 -3.22 9.45 -9.41
CA GLY A 152 -2.28 8.58 -10.12
C GLY A 152 -2.57 8.39 -11.61
N GLY A 153 -3.82 8.45 -12.07
CA GLY A 153 -4.08 8.53 -13.50
C GLY A 153 -5.54 8.31 -13.88
N ASN A 154 -5.91 7.04 -14.09
CA ASN A 154 -7.13 6.65 -14.81
C ASN A 154 -8.09 5.76 -13.98
N GLY A 155 -7.90 5.68 -12.65
CA GLY A 155 -8.75 4.91 -11.73
C GLY A 155 -8.41 3.44 -11.61
N LYS A 156 -7.41 2.96 -12.36
CA LYS A 156 -6.80 1.65 -12.12
C LYS A 156 -5.89 1.70 -10.90
N TYR A 157 -5.59 0.53 -10.37
CA TYR A 157 -4.70 0.45 -9.22
C TYR A 157 -3.26 0.83 -9.63
N ASP A 158 -2.73 1.90 -9.03
CA ASP A 158 -1.40 2.41 -9.38
C ASP A 158 -0.26 1.56 -8.79
N ILE A 159 0.72 1.28 -9.65
CA ILE A 159 2.00 0.65 -9.30
C ILE A 159 3.12 1.58 -9.73
N TYR A 160 3.91 2.09 -8.79
CA TYR A 160 5.08 2.93 -9.09
C TYR A 160 6.35 2.08 -9.03
N LEU A 161 7.09 1.99 -10.14
CA LEU A 161 8.40 1.35 -10.18
C LEU A 161 9.46 2.42 -9.94
N GLU A 162 10.06 2.40 -8.75
CA GLU A 162 11.00 3.43 -8.30
C GLU A 162 12.13 2.82 -7.48
N ASN A 163 13.20 3.58 -7.27
CA ASN A 163 14.33 3.15 -6.46
C ASN A 163 13.97 3.18 -4.98
N LEU A 164 13.69 2.01 -4.42
CA LEU A 164 13.41 1.85 -2.99
C LEU A 164 14.70 1.56 -2.20
N PRO A 165 14.77 1.94 -0.91
CA PRO A 165 15.87 1.54 -0.04
C PRO A 165 16.05 0.01 -0.05
N VAL A 166 17.29 -0.45 0.05
CA VAL A 166 17.67 -1.86 -0.19
C VAL A 166 16.96 -2.88 0.71
N GLN A 167 16.30 -2.46 1.79
CA GLN A 167 15.50 -3.34 2.64
C GLN A 167 14.06 -3.56 2.15
N TYR A 168 13.57 -2.73 1.22
CA TYR A 168 12.19 -2.78 0.72
C TYR A 168 12.14 -3.26 -0.72
N PHE A 169 11.45 -4.36 -0.95
CA PHE A 169 11.03 -4.73 -2.30
C PHE A 169 9.76 -3.97 -2.71
N ALA A 170 8.87 -3.70 -1.75
CA ALA A 170 7.63 -2.98 -1.98
C ALA A 170 7.18 -2.22 -0.72
N ILE A 171 6.40 -1.14 -0.92
CA ILE A 171 5.74 -0.37 0.13
C ILE A 171 4.35 0.05 -0.36
N THR A 172 3.31 -0.25 0.41
CA THR A 172 1.93 0.15 0.12
C THR A 172 1.53 1.36 0.94
N TYR A 173 0.86 2.32 0.29
CA TYR A 173 0.32 3.52 0.92
C TYR A 173 -1.20 3.56 0.76
N THR A 174 -1.91 3.95 1.82
CA THR A 174 -3.32 4.30 1.70
C THR A 174 -3.48 5.64 0.97
N SER A 175 -4.53 5.74 0.17
CA SER A 175 -5.03 6.99 -0.39
C SER A 175 -6.08 7.61 0.53
N ASN A 176 -6.35 8.90 0.34
CA ASN A 176 -7.47 9.59 0.98
C ASN A 176 -8.64 9.82 0.00
N ALA A 177 -8.66 9.05 -1.09
CA ALA A 177 -9.81 9.02 -1.98
C ALA A 177 -11.05 8.55 -1.21
N GLU A 178 -12.16 9.25 -1.44
CA GLU A 178 -13.45 8.86 -0.91
C GLU A 178 -13.85 7.55 -1.58
N THR A 179 -14.04 6.50 -0.80
CA THR A 179 -14.56 5.23 -1.31
C THR A 179 -16.04 5.10 -0.95
N SER A 180 -16.77 4.25 -1.67
CA SER A 180 -18.17 3.95 -1.36
C SER A 180 -18.37 3.21 -0.02
N SER A 181 -17.28 2.78 0.62
CA SER A 181 -17.24 2.01 1.85
C SER A 181 -16.53 2.78 2.96
N ASN A 182 -17.17 2.90 4.13
CA ASN A 182 -16.51 3.49 5.30
C ASN A 182 -15.48 2.54 5.97
N THR A 183 -15.38 1.30 5.50
CA THR A 183 -14.48 0.28 6.06
C THR A 183 -13.30 -0.07 5.15
N SER A 184 -13.24 0.53 3.96
CA SER A 184 -12.21 0.27 2.97
C SER A 184 -11.50 1.57 2.60
N CYS A 185 -10.22 1.50 2.28
CA CYS A 185 -9.46 2.63 1.77
C CYS A 185 -8.85 2.24 0.44
N ALA A 186 -8.92 3.16 -0.53
CA ALA A 186 -8.14 3.00 -1.76
C ALA A 186 -6.65 3.08 -1.41
N SER A 187 -5.79 2.48 -2.23
CA SER A 187 -4.36 2.42 -2.01
C SER A 187 -3.59 2.35 -3.32
N TYR A 188 -2.28 2.48 -3.21
CA TYR A 188 -1.34 2.25 -4.31
C TYR A 188 -0.08 1.59 -3.76
N ILE A 189 0.73 1.00 -4.63
CA ILE A 189 1.98 0.35 -4.24
C ILE A 189 3.18 0.95 -4.96
N LYS A 190 4.28 1.07 -4.24
CA LYS A 190 5.60 1.33 -4.80
C LYS A 190 6.37 0.03 -4.78
N MET A 191 6.93 -0.34 -5.92
CA MET A 191 7.78 -1.52 -6.10
C MET A 191 9.18 -1.02 -6.44
N ARG A 192 10.19 -1.78 -6.00
CA ARG A 192 11.57 -1.52 -6.40
C ARG A 192 11.67 -1.59 -7.93
N ASN A 193 12.47 -0.72 -8.53
CA ASN A 193 12.71 -0.66 -9.98
C ASN A 193 13.71 -1.71 -10.50
N ASN A 194 14.21 -2.59 -9.64
CA ASN A 194 15.17 -3.64 -9.98
C ASN A 194 15.05 -4.86 -9.06
N TYR A 195 15.77 -5.94 -9.42
CA TYR A 195 15.87 -7.19 -8.66
C TYR A 195 17.32 -7.48 -8.26
#